data_AF-D0LZQ6-F1
#
_entry.id   AF-D0LZQ6-F1
#
_cell.length_a   1.000
_cell.length_b   1.000
_cell.length_c   1.000
_cell.angle_alpha   90.00
_cell.angle_beta   90.00
_cell.angle_gamma   90.00
#
_symmetry.space_group_name_H-M   'P 1'
#
loop_
_entity.id
_entity.type
_entity.pdbx_description
1 polymer ?
#
loop_
_entity_poly.entity_id
_entity_poly.type
_entity_poly.pdbx_seq_one_letter_code
_entity_poly.pdbx_strand_id
1 'polypeptide(L)'
;MAGALQPSLSHERFIPHVLELLSELLPSDMVSYNELALPPHGSEQPPQTVQVVWSPAAPSGGLSVDDQRRILSAHLRDHPAQRPHSHCVARNRDLPGAATWSRSELYNQLYRPLRLRKQCHLYVPPAHPRSLMVLSYSRECGAFHDKDVRLLERAQAIFADAFRQHWAQRAMSEERALWRLLGESDERGLVLLSQNVSGGELGAYRLDWANSRAHALLRAIGLPLSASELPAPLRAWLRPLAAGRVPTRPLRLRADSAELSISCHRSSEHASQLMLCLRQAKLAATELDEADAYRAIAAAYPLTAREAQVAWWICQGKNNPDIATILGIRPATVKKHTERIYFKLGVENRTSLASTILAHLDTGPQPRTALDD
;
A
#
# COMPACT_ATOMS: atom_id res chain seq x y z
N MET A 1 -15.60 27.32 -5.29
CA MET A 1 -14.51 26.45 -4.80
C MET A 1 -14.99 25.12 -4.23
N ALA A 2 -15.91 25.09 -3.25
CA ALA A 2 -16.32 23.82 -2.62
C ALA A 2 -16.86 22.78 -3.62
N GLY A 3 -17.68 23.18 -4.61
CA GLY A 3 -18.17 22.26 -5.65
C GLY A 3 -17.16 21.86 -6.74
N ALA A 4 -15.97 22.47 -6.75
CA ALA A 4 -14.90 22.13 -7.69
C ALA A 4 -13.88 21.15 -7.09
N LEU A 5 -13.82 21.03 -5.76
CA LEU A 5 -12.97 20.04 -5.09
C LEU A 5 -13.60 18.65 -5.25
N GLN A 6 -12.79 17.68 -5.67
CA GLN A 6 -13.23 16.31 -5.90
C GLN A 6 -12.43 15.33 -5.01
N PRO A 7 -12.80 15.17 -3.73
CA PRO A 7 -12.09 14.30 -2.79
C PRO A 7 -12.02 12.82 -3.22
N SER A 8 -12.93 12.40 -4.09
CA SER A 8 -13.01 11.04 -4.63
C SER A 8 -12.02 10.72 -5.75
N LEU A 9 -11.25 11.71 -6.22
CA LEU A 9 -10.17 11.47 -7.18
C LEU A 9 -9.11 10.55 -6.56
N SER A 10 -8.41 9.78 -7.42
CA SER A 10 -7.22 9.05 -6.99
C SER A 10 -6.19 10.02 -6.44
N HIS A 11 -5.34 9.57 -5.50
CA HIS A 11 -4.37 10.46 -4.86
C HIS A 11 -3.44 11.16 -5.87
N GLU A 12 -3.03 10.44 -6.92
CA GLU A 12 -2.22 10.97 -8.02
C GLU A 12 -2.90 12.10 -8.80
N ARG A 13 -4.24 12.16 -8.81
CA ARG A 13 -5.01 13.21 -9.50
C ARG A 13 -5.52 14.27 -8.54
N PHE A 14 -5.83 13.90 -7.29
CA PHE A 14 -6.35 14.81 -6.28
C PHE A 14 -5.36 15.92 -5.95
N ILE A 15 -4.08 15.58 -5.72
CA ILE A 15 -3.07 16.59 -5.35
C ILE A 15 -2.83 17.59 -6.49
N PRO A 16 -2.58 17.19 -7.75
CA PRO A 16 -2.49 18.13 -8.87
C PRO A 16 -3.74 19.00 -9.03
N HIS A 17 -4.94 18.42 -8.92
CA HIS A 17 -6.22 19.13 -9.01
C HIS A 17 -6.36 20.21 -7.92
N VAL A 18 -5.96 19.90 -6.68
CA VAL A 18 -5.91 20.87 -5.59
C VAL A 18 -4.95 22.02 -5.92
N LEU A 19 -3.76 21.72 -6.47
CA LEU A 19 -2.79 22.74 -6.82
C LEU A 19 -3.26 23.64 -7.97
N GLU A 20 -3.99 23.11 -8.95
CA GLU A 20 -4.64 23.90 -10.01
C GLU A 20 -5.65 24.88 -9.43
N LEU A 21 -6.56 24.41 -8.57
CA LEU A 21 -7.55 25.26 -7.90
C LEU A 21 -6.91 26.34 -7.01
N LEU A 22 -5.79 26.02 -6.36
CA LEU A 22 -5.03 27.00 -5.58
C LEU A 22 -4.40 28.07 -6.47
N SER A 23 -3.87 27.68 -7.63
CA SER A 23 -3.26 28.60 -8.60
C SER A 23 -4.28 29.59 -9.17
N GLU A 24 -5.54 29.16 -9.35
CA GLU A 24 -6.65 30.03 -9.77
C GLU A 24 -7.13 30.97 -8.66
N LEU A 25 -7.08 30.51 -7.39
CA LEU A 25 -7.60 31.28 -6.25
C LEU A 25 -6.80 32.55 -5.98
N LEU A 26 -5.48 32.47 -6.03
CA LEU A 26 -4.60 33.56 -5.66
C LEU A 26 -3.39 33.57 -6.60
N PRO A 27 -3.08 34.69 -7.27
CA PRO A 27 -1.94 34.77 -8.18
C PRO A 27 -0.64 34.37 -7.50
N SER A 28 0.12 33.48 -8.11
CA SER A 28 1.43 33.04 -7.63
C SER A 28 2.27 32.48 -8.75
N ASP A 29 3.58 32.58 -8.59
CA ASP A 29 4.55 32.02 -9.55
C ASP A 29 4.73 30.51 -9.34
N MET A 30 4.45 30.00 -8.14
CA MET A 30 4.46 28.58 -7.86
C MET A 30 3.56 28.23 -6.67
N VAL A 31 2.82 27.12 -6.79
CA VAL A 31 2.18 26.46 -5.66
C VAL A 31 2.76 25.07 -5.46
N SER A 32 2.81 24.63 -4.20
CA SER A 32 3.34 23.32 -3.85
C SER A 32 2.55 22.62 -2.77
N TYR A 33 2.56 21.30 -2.81
CA TYR A 33 2.10 20.41 -1.76
C TYR A 33 3.32 19.71 -1.15
N ASN A 34 3.42 19.75 0.17
CA ASN A 34 4.51 19.12 0.92
C ASN A 34 3.89 18.25 2.01
N GLU A 35 4.26 16.98 2.02
CA GLU A 35 3.93 16.02 3.05
C GLU A 35 5.21 15.64 3.79
N LEU A 36 5.20 15.86 5.11
CA LEU A 36 6.36 15.66 5.97
C LEU A 36 6.02 14.63 7.04
N ALA A 37 6.91 13.66 7.27
CA ALA A 37 6.88 12.76 8.41
C ALA A 37 7.50 13.46 9.62
N LEU A 38 6.73 13.57 10.70
CA LEU A 38 7.18 14.16 11.95
C LEU A 38 7.96 13.13 12.78
N PRO A 39 9.07 13.55 13.39
CA PRO A 39 9.86 12.69 14.27
C PRO A 39 9.04 12.31 15.53
N PRO A 40 9.43 11.27 16.27
CA PRO A 40 8.78 10.93 17.55
C PRO A 40 8.87 12.10 18.53
N HIS A 41 7.89 12.21 19.44
CA HIS A 41 7.94 13.23 20.48
C HIS A 41 9.26 13.16 21.28
N GLY A 42 9.91 14.31 21.45
CA GLY A 42 11.20 14.42 22.16
C GLY A 42 12.44 14.12 21.31
N SER A 43 12.29 13.73 20.03
CA SER A 43 13.41 13.58 19.12
C SER A 43 13.84 14.93 18.53
N GLU A 44 15.16 15.17 18.49
CA GLU A 44 15.77 16.34 17.85
C GLU A 44 15.92 16.17 16.32
N GLN A 45 15.56 15.00 15.78
CA GLN A 45 15.64 14.75 14.34
C GLN A 45 14.69 15.67 13.57
N PRO A 46 15.09 16.20 12.40
CA PRO A 46 14.20 17.02 11.60
C PRO A 46 13.06 16.19 10.99
N PRO A 47 11.93 16.82 10.63
CA PRO A 47 10.92 16.20 9.78
C PRO A 47 11.55 15.67 8.49
N GLN A 48 11.01 14.58 7.96
CA GLN A 48 11.47 14.00 6.69
C GLN A 48 10.44 14.21 5.59
N THR A 49 10.91 14.56 4.40
CA THR A 49 10.06 14.71 3.23
C THR A 49 9.48 13.35 2.81
N VAL A 50 8.15 13.24 2.80
CA VAL A 50 7.43 12.06 2.28
C VAL A 50 7.08 12.29 0.81
N GLN A 51 6.46 13.43 0.50
CA GLN A 51 6.04 13.76 -0.86
C GLN A 51 6.08 15.26 -1.10
N VAL A 52 6.52 15.63 -2.29
CA VAL A 52 6.51 17.03 -2.74
C VAL A 52 6.03 17.09 -4.18
N VAL A 53 4.99 17.90 -4.41
CA VAL A 53 4.38 18.11 -5.72
C VAL A 53 4.30 19.61 -5.99
N TRP A 54 4.61 20.01 -7.21
CA TRP A 54 4.59 21.39 -7.68
C TRP A 54 3.62 21.49 -8.87
N SER A 55 2.92 22.62 -9.03
CA SER A 55 2.10 22.91 -10.22
C SER A 55 2.78 23.97 -11.10
N PRO A 56 2.52 23.93 -12.43
CA PRO A 56 3.29 23.20 -13.44
C PRO A 56 4.77 23.62 -13.46
N ALA A 57 5.65 22.66 -13.83
CA ALA A 57 7.12 22.76 -13.95
C ALA A 57 7.73 23.95 -13.21
N ALA A 58 8.03 23.76 -11.92
CA ALA A 58 8.74 24.74 -11.10
C ALA A 58 9.81 25.43 -11.95
N PRO A 59 9.85 26.79 -11.99
CA PRO A 59 10.74 27.52 -12.87
C PRO A 59 12.12 26.88 -12.77
N SER A 60 12.70 26.41 -13.87
CA SER A 60 13.85 25.52 -13.72
C SER A 60 15.02 26.27 -13.10
N GLY A 61 15.17 27.59 -13.30
CA GLY A 61 16.17 28.40 -12.58
C GLY A 61 17.60 27.84 -12.66
N GLY A 62 17.87 26.92 -13.59
CA GLY A 62 19.09 26.10 -13.67
C GLY A 62 19.13 24.80 -12.85
N LEU A 63 18.13 24.50 -12.02
CA LEU A 63 17.99 23.29 -11.19
C LEU A 63 17.02 22.27 -11.80
N SER A 64 17.47 21.01 -11.88
CA SER A 64 16.60 19.88 -12.21
C SER A 64 15.58 19.61 -11.10
N VAL A 65 14.48 18.92 -11.41
CA VAL A 65 13.49 18.51 -10.40
C VAL A 65 14.12 17.63 -9.31
N ASP A 66 15.09 16.79 -9.67
CA ASP A 66 15.79 15.92 -8.73
C ASP A 66 16.76 16.70 -7.83
N ASP A 67 17.43 17.73 -8.35
CA ASP A 67 18.23 18.64 -7.53
C ASP A 67 17.36 19.40 -6.52
N GLN A 68 16.21 19.91 -6.96
CA GLN A 68 15.28 20.59 -6.08
C GLN A 68 14.82 19.68 -4.94
N ARG A 69 14.46 18.42 -5.24
CA ARG A 69 14.09 17.42 -4.23
C ARG A 69 15.23 17.08 -3.27
N ARG A 70 16.45 16.92 -3.79
CA ARG A 70 17.65 16.61 -3.00
C ARG A 70 17.99 17.75 -2.03
N ILE A 71 18.02 18.99 -2.52
CA ILE A 71 18.31 20.18 -1.72
C ILE A 71 17.24 20.37 -0.65
N LEU A 72 15.95 20.27 -1.03
CA LEU A 72 14.86 20.39 -0.07
C LEU A 72 14.97 19.34 1.03
N SER A 73 15.21 18.07 0.68
CA SER A 73 15.32 16.99 1.66
C SER A 73 16.54 17.15 2.59
N ALA A 74 17.68 17.63 2.07
CA ALA A 74 18.89 17.84 2.86
C ALA A 74 18.78 19.02 3.84
N HIS A 75 18.09 20.09 3.46
CA HIS A 75 18.04 21.33 4.22
C HIS A 75 16.64 21.69 4.72
N LEU A 76 15.69 20.74 4.72
CA LEU A 76 14.31 20.97 5.15
C LEU A 76 14.23 21.58 6.55
N ARG A 77 15.17 21.19 7.43
CA ARG A 77 15.35 21.72 8.80
C ARG A 77 15.46 23.24 8.89
N ASP A 78 15.78 23.91 7.79
CA ASP A 78 15.90 25.36 7.75
C ASP A 78 14.58 26.04 7.36
N HIS A 79 13.60 25.30 6.83
CA HIS A 79 12.34 25.85 6.33
C HIS A 79 11.43 26.26 7.50
N PRO A 80 10.99 27.53 7.62
CA PRO A 80 10.20 27.98 8.78
C PRO A 80 8.84 27.27 8.89
N ALA A 81 8.24 26.88 7.76
CA ALA A 81 6.94 26.21 7.74
C ALA A 81 6.94 24.71 8.10
N GLN A 82 8.08 24.12 8.43
CA GLN A 82 8.21 22.67 8.67
C GLN A 82 7.64 22.18 10.02
N ARG A 83 7.21 23.10 10.88
CA ARG A 83 6.64 22.79 12.20
C ARG A 83 5.14 23.08 12.21
N PRO A 84 4.35 22.35 13.00
CA PRO A 84 2.98 22.74 13.29
C PRO A 84 2.98 24.11 13.99
N HIS A 85 2.07 24.97 13.59
CA HIS A 85 1.84 26.27 14.22
C HIS A 85 0.37 26.39 14.62
N SER A 86 0.08 27.29 15.56
CA SER A 86 -1.29 27.63 15.96
C SER A 86 -2.12 28.22 14.81
N HIS A 87 -1.45 28.78 13.79
CA HIS A 87 -2.11 29.39 12.64
C HIS A 87 -2.31 28.36 11.52
N CYS A 88 -3.54 28.29 11.00
CA CYS A 88 -3.87 27.47 9.83
C CYS A 88 -3.29 28.04 8.52
N VAL A 89 -3.05 29.35 8.49
CA VAL A 89 -2.37 30.05 7.39
C VAL A 89 -1.30 30.96 7.95
N ALA A 90 -0.10 30.92 7.40
CA ALA A 90 1.00 31.77 7.85
C ALA A 90 1.85 32.26 6.70
N ARG A 91 2.25 33.54 6.73
CA ARG A 91 3.30 34.04 5.85
C ARG A 91 4.63 33.60 6.42
N ASN A 92 5.57 33.24 5.54
CA ASN A 92 6.88 32.79 5.99
C ASN A 92 7.58 33.86 6.87
N ARG A 93 7.35 35.15 6.60
CA ARG A 93 7.89 36.26 7.41
C ARG A 93 7.35 36.35 8.85
N ASP A 94 6.19 35.76 9.11
CA ASP A 94 5.51 35.77 10.41
C ASP A 94 5.88 34.54 11.25
N LEU A 95 6.58 33.57 10.65
CA LEU A 95 6.97 32.34 11.32
C LEU A 95 8.28 32.52 12.11
N PRO A 96 8.47 31.73 13.19
CA PRO A 96 9.75 31.66 13.89
C PRO A 96 10.90 31.31 12.93
N GLY A 97 12.03 32.02 13.05
CA GLY A 97 13.19 31.83 12.17
C GLY A 97 13.13 32.60 10.83
N ALA A 98 12.07 33.37 10.57
CA ALA A 98 11.94 34.22 9.39
C ALA A 98 13.13 35.18 9.18
N ALA A 99 13.69 35.74 10.26
CA ALA A 99 14.79 36.70 10.19
C ALA A 99 16.09 36.07 9.65
N THR A 100 16.29 34.77 9.87
CA THR A 100 17.47 34.02 9.42
C THR A 100 17.20 33.22 8.15
N TRP A 101 15.93 33.10 7.72
CA TRP A 101 15.51 32.32 6.56
C TRP A 101 16.33 32.62 5.30
N SER A 102 16.52 33.89 4.95
CA SER A 102 17.26 34.28 3.75
C SER A 102 18.76 33.95 3.78
N ARG A 103 19.29 33.60 4.97
CA ARG A 103 20.68 33.18 5.18
C ARG A 103 20.83 31.65 5.21
N SER A 104 19.72 30.90 5.22
CA SER A 104 19.76 29.44 5.24
C SER A 104 20.37 28.84 3.96
N GLU A 105 20.88 27.62 4.07
CA GLU A 105 21.35 26.85 2.91
C GLU A 105 20.17 26.54 1.98
N LEU A 106 19.03 26.15 2.55
CA LEU A 106 17.81 25.88 1.78
C LEU A 106 17.39 27.08 0.93
N TYR A 107 17.34 28.28 1.51
CA TYR A 107 16.95 29.48 0.75
C TYR A 107 17.94 29.78 -0.37
N ASN A 108 19.24 29.74 -0.09
CA ASN A 108 20.25 30.13 -1.07
C ASN A 108 20.46 29.10 -2.19
N GLN A 109 20.25 27.81 -1.92
CA GLN A 109 20.42 26.74 -2.91
C GLN A 109 19.13 26.42 -3.68
N LEU A 110 17.94 26.60 -3.07
CA LEU A 110 16.67 26.29 -3.73
C LEU A 110 15.90 27.56 -4.10
N TYR A 111 15.48 28.35 -3.12
CA TYR A 111 14.51 29.43 -3.37
C TYR A 111 15.10 30.64 -4.11
N ARG A 112 16.37 30.97 -3.87
CA ARG A 112 17.05 32.10 -4.49
C ARG A 112 17.32 31.91 -5.99
N PRO A 113 17.84 30.75 -6.48
CA PRO A 113 17.95 30.48 -7.91
C PRO A 113 16.60 30.48 -8.63
N LEU A 114 15.57 29.97 -7.97
CA LEU A 114 14.18 29.98 -8.47
C LEU A 114 13.51 31.35 -8.38
N ARG A 115 14.19 32.34 -7.77
CA ARG A 115 13.70 33.69 -7.50
C ARG A 115 12.45 33.77 -6.64
N LEU A 116 12.09 32.71 -5.93
CA LEU A 116 10.90 32.63 -5.08
C LEU A 116 11.16 33.26 -3.70
N ARG A 117 10.91 34.56 -3.58
CA ARG A 117 11.31 35.35 -2.40
C ARG A 117 10.25 35.45 -1.32
N LYS A 118 8.98 35.30 -1.68
CA LYS A 118 7.84 35.48 -0.76
C LYS A 118 7.05 34.19 -0.72
N GLN A 119 6.66 33.78 0.48
CA GLN A 119 5.90 32.56 0.67
C GLN A 119 4.77 32.72 1.68
N CYS A 120 3.70 31.97 1.47
CA CYS A 120 2.58 31.82 2.38
C CYS A 120 2.12 30.37 2.38
N HIS A 121 1.82 29.84 3.57
CA HIS A 121 1.60 28.42 3.82
C HIS A 121 0.20 28.21 4.36
N LEU A 122 -0.50 27.19 3.86
CA LEU A 122 -1.78 26.71 4.35
C LEU A 122 -1.56 25.32 4.89
N TYR A 123 -1.79 25.14 6.18
CA TYR A 123 -1.71 23.86 6.85
C TYR A 123 -3.03 23.11 6.67
N VAL A 124 -2.97 21.87 6.23
CA VAL A 124 -4.17 21.02 6.09
C VAL A 124 -4.11 19.83 7.05
N PRO A 125 -5.27 19.26 7.42
CA PRO A 125 -5.33 18.12 8.33
C PRO A 125 -4.45 16.98 7.82
N PRO A 126 -3.64 16.39 8.71
CA PRO A 126 -2.68 15.37 8.32
C PRO A 126 -3.38 14.03 8.02
N ALA A 127 -2.79 13.21 7.14
CA ALA A 127 -3.26 11.83 6.90
C ALA A 127 -3.04 10.91 8.12
N HIS A 128 -2.01 11.18 8.92
CA HIS A 128 -1.64 10.41 10.11
C HIS A 128 -1.22 11.35 11.25
N PRO A 129 -1.41 10.99 12.54
CA PRO A 129 -0.98 11.80 13.69
C PRO A 129 0.48 12.27 13.69
N ARG A 130 1.35 11.63 12.89
CA ARG A 130 2.77 11.96 12.74
C ARG A 130 3.12 12.48 11.34
N SER A 131 2.16 13.08 10.66
CA SER A 131 2.39 13.76 9.39
C SER A 131 2.05 15.24 9.52
N LEU A 132 2.70 16.06 8.70
CA LEU A 132 2.40 17.46 8.51
C LEU A 132 2.20 17.70 7.02
N MET A 133 1.06 18.30 6.66
CA MET A 133 0.72 18.60 5.27
C MET A 133 0.63 20.11 5.08
N VAL A 134 1.40 20.62 4.13
CA VAL A 134 1.55 22.05 3.89
C VAL A 134 1.40 22.35 2.42
N LEU A 135 0.37 23.11 2.09
CA LEU A 135 0.23 23.76 0.79
C LEU A 135 0.94 25.11 0.84
N SER A 136 1.76 25.43 -0.14
CA SER A 136 2.57 26.65 -0.11
C SER A 136 2.42 27.45 -1.40
N TYR A 137 2.14 28.73 -1.26
CA TYR A 137 2.25 29.72 -2.33
C TYR A 137 3.62 30.35 -2.30
N SER A 138 4.23 30.54 -3.47
CA SER A 138 5.49 31.25 -3.63
C SER A 138 5.38 32.30 -4.72
N ARG A 139 6.00 33.46 -4.49
CA ARG A 139 6.06 34.59 -5.43
C ARG A 139 7.48 35.10 -5.60
N GLU A 140 7.85 35.48 -6.83
CA GLU A 140 9.06 36.23 -7.15
C GLU A 140 8.94 37.68 -6.64
N CYS A 141 7.81 38.32 -6.95
CA CYS A 141 7.54 39.70 -6.58
C CYS A 141 6.15 39.86 -5.94
N GLY A 142 5.96 40.96 -5.19
CA GLY A 142 4.71 41.21 -4.47
C GLY A 142 4.59 40.48 -3.14
N ALA A 143 4.21 41.20 -2.08
CA ALA A 143 3.97 40.60 -0.76
C ALA A 143 2.61 39.89 -0.70
N PHE A 144 2.49 38.92 0.21
CA PHE A 144 1.20 38.44 0.67
C PHE A 144 0.65 39.42 1.71
N HIS A 145 -0.41 40.13 1.35
CA HIS A 145 -1.05 41.13 2.20
C HIS A 145 -2.12 40.48 3.09
N ASP A 146 -2.61 41.19 4.09
CA ASP A 146 -3.60 40.62 5.02
C ASP A 146 -4.91 40.21 4.33
N LYS A 147 -5.26 40.85 3.20
CA LYS A 147 -6.39 40.43 2.36
C LYS A 147 -6.15 39.05 1.73
N ASP A 148 -4.92 38.75 1.35
CA ASP A 148 -4.53 37.46 0.77
C ASP A 148 -4.61 36.39 1.86
N VAL A 149 -4.08 36.68 3.05
CA VAL A 149 -4.14 35.77 4.22
C VAL A 149 -5.60 35.46 4.58
N ARG A 150 -6.47 36.47 4.69
CA ARG A 150 -7.90 36.25 4.98
C ARG A 150 -8.62 35.42 3.92
N LEU A 151 -8.27 35.60 2.65
CA LEU A 151 -8.81 34.77 1.57
C LEU A 151 -8.35 33.32 1.72
N LEU A 152 -7.05 33.12 1.98
CA LEU A 152 -6.46 31.80 2.17
C LEU A 152 -6.96 31.11 3.43
N GLU A 153 -7.27 31.83 4.52
CA GLU A 153 -7.87 31.25 5.74
C GLU A 153 -9.27 30.69 5.45
N ARG A 154 -10.09 31.42 4.70
CA ARG A 154 -11.41 30.93 4.27
C ARG A 154 -11.29 29.72 3.35
N ALA A 155 -10.33 29.76 2.42
CA ALA A 155 -10.07 28.66 1.53
C ALA A 155 -9.52 27.44 2.29
N GLN A 156 -8.64 27.64 3.26
CA GLN A 156 -8.02 26.59 4.05
C GLN A 156 -9.06 25.74 4.74
N ALA A 157 -10.16 26.31 5.26
CA ALA A 157 -11.23 25.51 5.87
C ALA A 157 -11.89 24.56 4.86
N ILE A 158 -12.10 25.01 3.62
CA ILE A 158 -12.68 24.22 2.53
C ILE A 158 -11.70 23.12 2.09
N PHE A 159 -10.43 23.48 1.88
CA PHE A 159 -9.40 22.50 1.53
C PHE A 159 -9.19 21.50 2.67
N ALA A 160 -9.17 21.94 3.92
CA ALA A 160 -9.04 21.06 5.07
C ALA A 160 -10.14 20.00 5.12
N ASP A 161 -11.37 20.37 4.78
CA ASP A 161 -12.46 19.42 4.70
C ASP A 161 -12.31 18.44 3.54
N ALA A 162 -11.96 18.95 2.35
CA ALA A 162 -11.68 18.09 1.20
C ALA A 162 -10.53 17.11 1.45
N PHE A 163 -9.47 17.53 2.14
CA PHE A 163 -8.37 16.65 2.55
C PHE A 163 -8.84 15.60 3.56
N ARG A 164 -9.62 15.98 4.59
CA ARG A 164 -10.23 14.99 5.51
C ARG A 164 -11.07 13.97 4.76
N GLN A 165 -11.93 14.42 3.85
CA GLN A 165 -12.78 13.54 3.04
C GLN A 165 -11.95 12.64 2.12
N HIS A 166 -10.93 13.19 1.44
CA HIS A 166 -10.05 12.43 0.55
C HIS A 166 -9.31 11.34 1.31
N TRP A 167 -8.71 11.68 2.45
CA TRP A 167 -7.97 10.71 3.27
C TRP A 167 -8.89 9.70 3.96
N ALA A 168 -10.08 10.11 4.42
CA ALA A 168 -11.08 9.18 4.94
C ALA A 168 -11.58 8.22 3.85
N GLN A 169 -11.81 8.72 2.62
CA GLN A 169 -12.19 7.90 1.48
C GLN A 169 -11.06 6.99 1.03
N ARG A 170 -9.81 7.43 1.10
CA ARG A 170 -8.65 6.60 0.82
C ARG A 170 -8.51 5.51 1.86
N ALA A 171 -8.57 5.84 3.14
CA ALA A 171 -8.58 4.86 4.23
C ALA A 171 -9.72 3.86 4.06
N MET A 172 -10.94 4.33 3.78
CA MET A 172 -12.11 3.48 3.52
C MET A 172 -12.03 2.71 2.20
N SER A 173 -11.32 3.19 1.18
CA SER A 173 -11.14 2.49 -0.09
C SER A 173 -10.03 1.46 0.01
N GLU A 174 -8.98 1.73 0.77
CA GLU A 174 -7.99 0.74 1.20
C GLU A 174 -8.68 -0.34 2.04
N GLU A 175 -9.52 0.07 3.00
CA GLU A 175 -10.34 -0.83 3.80
C GLU A 175 -11.35 -1.60 2.95
N ARG A 176 -12.04 -0.99 1.99
CA ARG A 176 -12.99 -1.68 1.08
C ARG A 176 -12.30 -2.54 0.02
N ALA A 177 -11.12 -2.16 -0.46
CA ALA A 177 -10.29 -3.00 -1.32
C ALA A 177 -9.81 -4.23 -0.55
N LEU A 178 -9.45 -4.05 0.73
CA LEU A 178 -9.26 -5.13 1.68
C LEU A 178 -10.56 -5.95 1.77
N TRP A 179 -11.72 -5.40 2.17
CA TRP A 179 -12.99 -6.15 2.27
C TRP A 179 -13.39 -6.89 0.98
N ARG A 180 -13.13 -6.33 -0.22
CA ARG A 180 -13.39 -6.95 -1.53
C ARG A 180 -12.43 -8.08 -1.87
N LEU A 181 -11.16 -7.98 -1.48
CA LEU A 181 -10.20 -9.09 -1.56
C LEU A 181 -10.51 -10.23 -0.57
N LEU A 182 -11.39 -9.98 0.41
CA LEU A 182 -11.57 -10.81 1.60
C LEU A 182 -12.98 -11.36 1.80
N GLY A 183 -13.78 -11.46 0.73
CA GLY A 183 -15.18 -11.93 0.78
C GLY A 183 -15.48 -12.86 1.96
N GLU A 184 -16.20 -12.33 2.96
CA GLU A 184 -16.93 -12.98 4.06
C GLU A 184 -16.41 -14.33 4.61
N SER A 185 -15.11 -14.56 4.64
CA SER A 185 -14.53 -15.80 5.13
C SER A 185 -13.80 -15.55 6.45
N ASP A 186 -14.46 -15.92 7.56
CA ASP A 186 -13.95 -15.87 8.94
C ASP A 186 -12.68 -16.74 9.17
N GLU A 187 -12.20 -17.42 8.12
CA GLU A 187 -11.12 -18.40 8.20
C GLU A 187 -9.71 -17.78 8.16
N ARG A 188 -9.55 -16.57 7.59
CA ARG A 188 -8.22 -15.99 7.29
C ARG A 188 -7.86 -14.84 8.24
N GLY A 189 -6.64 -14.90 8.78
CA GLY A 189 -6.01 -13.78 9.47
C GLY A 189 -5.33 -12.84 8.49
N LEU A 190 -5.38 -11.55 8.73
CA LEU A 190 -4.83 -10.54 7.83
C LEU A 190 -4.07 -9.48 8.61
N VAL A 191 -2.95 -9.06 8.03
CA VAL A 191 -2.08 -8.03 8.59
C VAL A 191 -1.69 -7.06 7.49
N LEU A 192 -1.97 -5.78 7.68
CA LEU A 192 -1.57 -4.69 6.78
C LEU A 192 -0.33 -4.00 7.31
N LEU A 193 0.63 -3.80 6.42
CA LEU A 193 1.90 -3.15 6.71
C LEU A 193 2.16 -2.00 5.74
N SER A 194 2.73 -0.91 6.24
CA SER A 194 3.30 0.15 5.41
C SER A 194 4.80 0.27 5.63
N GLN A 195 5.50 0.73 4.59
CA GLN A 195 6.92 1.01 4.67
C GLN A 195 7.20 2.16 5.65
N ASN A 196 8.11 1.95 6.60
CA ASN A 196 8.59 3.01 7.48
C ASN A 196 9.53 3.92 6.66
N VAL A 197 9.10 5.16 6.46
CA VAL A 197 9.90 6.18 5.76
C VAL A 197 10.93 6.81 6.71
N SER A 198 10.80 6.60 8.02
CA SER A 198 11.62 7.25 9.04
C SER A 198 12.78 6.37 9.53
N GLY A 199 13.98 6.67 9.04
CA GLY A 199 15.26 6.14 9.53
C GLY A 199 16.04 5.41 8.43
N GLY A 200 17.32 5.75 8.25
CA GLY A 200 18.18 5.34 7.14
C GLY A 200 18.49 3.84 6.98
N GLU A 201 17.68 2.96 7.57
CA GLU A 201 17.61 1.56 7.16
C GLU A 201 16.49 1.43 6.12
N LEU A 202 16.86 1.27 4.85
CA LEU A 202 15.92 0.86 3.80
C LEU A 202 15.18 -0.42 4.27
N GLY A 203 13.89 -0.31 4.59
CA GLY A 203 12.96 -1.44 4.53
C GLY A 203 12.34 -1.99 5.82
N ALA A 204 12.32 -1.25 6.93
CA ALA A 204 11.48 -1.67 8.07
C ALA A 204 9.99 -1.39 7.75
N TYR A 205 9.14 -2.41 7.80
CA TYR A 205 7.68 -2.24 7.64
C TYR A 205 7.03 -2.09 9.03
N ARG A 206 6.11 -1.14 9.17
CA ARG A 206 5.31 -0.94 10.39
C ARG A 206 3.97 -1.67 10.28
N LEU A 207 3.48 -2.18 11.41
CA LEU A 207 2.12 -2.70 11.51
C LEU A 207 1.13 -1.54 11.48
N ASP A 208 0.28 -1.47 10.46
CA ASP A 208 -0.81 -0.48 10.41
C ASP A 208 -2.10 -1.06 11.00
N TRP A 209 -2.42 -2.31 10.67
CA TRP A 209 -3.66 -2.95 11.07
C TRP A 209 -3.58 -4.47 11.02
N ALA A 210 -4.39 -5.15 11.83
CA ALA A 210 -4.64 -6.58 11.70
C ALA A 210 -6.06 -6.95 12.15
N ASN A 211 -6.70 -7.92 11.50
CA ASN A 211 -8.04 -8.37 11.89
C ASN A 211 -8.00 -9.25 13.17
N SER A 212 -9.17 -9.48 13.78
CA SER A 212 -9.31 -10.31 14.99
C SER A 212 -8.77 -11.73 14.78
N ARG A 213 -8.96 -12.30 13.58
CA ARG A 213 -8.47 -13.64 13.23
C ARG A 213 -6.94 -13.70 13.17
N ALA A 214 -6.25 -12.70 12.62
CA ALA A 214 -4.78 -12.62 12.65
C ALA A 214 -4.25 -12.56 14.08
N HIS A 215 -4.87 -11.73 14.93
CA HIS A 215 -4.50 -11.66 16.35
C HIS A 215 -4.68 -13.02 17.04
N ALA A 216 -5.77 -13.73 16.78
CA ALA A 216 -6.03 -15.05 17.35
C ALA A 216 -5.03 -16.10 16.85
N LEU A 217 -4.77 -16.15 15.55
CA LEU A 217 -3.85 -17.11 14.93
C LEU A 217 -2.40 -16.93 15.39
N LEU A 218 -1.94 -15.68 15.43
CA LEU A 218 -0.59 -15.35 15.90
C LEU A 218 -0.42 -15.60 17.40
N ARG A 219 -1.44 -15.30 18.20
CA ARG A 219 -1.43 -15.65 19.64
C ARG A 219 -1.39 -17.16 19.85
N ALA A 220 -2.10 -17.95 19.04
CA ALA A 220 -2.13 -19.40 19.15
C ALA A 220 -0.76 -20.06 18.89
N ILE A 221 0.13 -19.42 18.14
CA ILE A 221 1.50 -19.89 17.91
C ILE A 221 2.56 -19.14 18.77
N GLY A 222 2.13 -18.40 19.79
CA GLY A 222 3.03 -17.70 20.71
C GLY A 222 3.69 -16.43 20.15
N LEU A 223 3.15 -15.84 19.08
CA LEU A 223 3.71 -14.66 18.42
C LEU A 223 2.71 -13.47 18.39
N PRO A 224 2.21 -12.99 19.53
CA PRO A 224 1.23 -11.90 19.55
C PRO A 224 1.77 -10.64 18.86
N LEU A 225 0.90 -9.95 18.11
CA LEU A 225 1.20 -8.62 17.58
C LEU A 225 1.23 -7.61 18.73
N SER A 226 2.22 -6.72 18.74
CA SER A 226 2.24 -5.54 19.61
C SER A 226 1.70 -4.32 18.86
N ALA A 227 1.45 -3.21 19.55
CA ALA A 227 0.77 -2.04 19.00
C ALA A 227 1.41 -1.46 17.71
N SER A 228 2.69 -1.74 17.45
CA SER A 228 3.37 -1.23 16.26
C SER A 228 4.50 -2.12 15.72
N GLU A 229 4.80 -3.26 16.35
CA GLU A 229 5.89 -4.14 15.91
C GLU A 229 5.43 -5.53 15.48
N LEU A 230 6.06 -6.00 14.40
CA LEU A 230 5.93 -7.38 13.94
C LEU A 230 6.80 -8.33 14.78
N PRO A 231 6.34 -9.55 15.09
CA PRO A 231 7.17 -10.57 15.73
C PRO A 231 8.47 -10.87 14.95
N ALA A 232 9.54 -11.22 15.67
CA ALA A 232 10.86 -11.45 15.07
C ALA A 232 10.88 -12.42 13.87
N PRO A 233 10.13 -13.54 13.86
CA PRO A 233 10.08 -14.44 12.70
C PRO A 233 9.51 -13.77 11.44
N LEU A 234 8.48 -12.93 11.59
CA LEU A 234 7.87 -12.20 10.47
C LEU A 234 8.85 -11.14 9.94
N ARG A 235 9.52 -10.40 10.84
CA ARG A 235 10.56 -9.42 10.44
C ARG A 235 11.70 -10.08 9.66
N ALA A 236 12.17 -11.24 10.12
CA ALA A 236 13.24 -11.98 9.45
C ALA A 236 12.83 -12.45 8.05
N TRP A 237 11.61 -12.98 7.90
CA TRP A 237 11.07 -13.43 6.61
C TRP A 237 10.85 -12.29 5.62
N LEU A 238 10.50 -11.11 6.11
CA LEU A 238 10.26 -9.91 5.31
C LEU A 238 11.55 -9.16 4.92
N ARG A 239 12.73 -9.56 5.43
CA ARG A 239 14.02 -8.94 5.07
C ARG A 239 14.28 -8.75 3.56
N PRO A 240 13.91 -9.69 2.65
CA PRO A 240 14.12 -9.51 1.21
C PRO A 240 13.43 -8.26 0.62
N LEU A 241 12.42 -7.72 1.30
CA LEU A 241 11.71 -6.52 0.86
C LEU A 241 12.57 -5.25 0.92
N ALA A 242 13.63 -5.23 1.75
CA ALA A 242 14.63 -4.16 1.74
C ALA A 242 15.31 -4.03 0.37
N ALA A 243 15.42 -5.14 -0.36
CA ALA A 243 15.91 -5.19 -1.74
C ALA A 243 14.77 -5.14 -2.78
N GLY A 244 13.58 -4.68 -2.39
CA GLY A 244 12.41 -4.56 -3.26
C GLY A 244 11.70 -5.88 -3.61
N ARG A 245 12.18 -7.03 -3.13
CA ARG A 245 11.67 -8.36 -3.50
C ARG A 245 10.61 -8.85 -2.51
N VAL A 246 9.41 -9.14 -3.02
CA VAL A 246 8.34 -9.76 -2.22
C VAL A 246 8.63 -11.25 -2.04
N PRO A 247 8.59 -11.79 -0.80
CA PRO A 247 8.76 -13.23 -0.57
C PRO A 247 7.69 -14.03 -1.32
N THR A 248 8.10 -14.86 -2.28
CA THR A 248 7.20 -15.71 -3.07
C THR A 248 6.85 -17.02 -2.37
N ARG A 249 7.70 -17.48 -1.45
CA ARG A 249 7.45 -18.68 -0.64
C ARG A 249 6.75 -18.29 0.66
N PRO A 250 5.57 -18.88 0.97
CA PRO A 250 4.90 -18.65 2.24
C PRO A 250 5.77 -19.04 3.43
N LEU A 251 5.74 -18.23 4.49
CA LEU A 251 6.34 -18.57 5.78
C LEU A 251 5.43 -19.57 6.50
N ARG A 252 5.98 -20.73 6.88
CA ARG A 252 5.27 -21.70 7.71
C ARG A 252 5.85 -21.67 9.12
N LEU A 253 4.99 -21.43 10.10
CA LEU A 253 5.33 -21.44 11.52
C LEU A 253 4.56 -22.56 12.20
N ARG A 254 5.25 -23.33 13.04
CA ARG A 254 4.66 -24.45 13.78
C ARG A 254 4.78 -24.20 15.27
N ALA A 255 3.69 -24.42 15.98
CA ALA A 255 3.63 -24.59 17.42
C ALA A 255 2.99 -25.95 17.71
N ASP A 256 3.06 -26.41 18.96
CA ASP A 256 2.67 -27.77 19.37
C ASP A 256 1.24 -28.18 18.93
N SER A 257 0.32 -27.21 18.75
CA SER A 257 -1.07 -27.45 18.35
C SER A 257 -1.55 -26.67 17.11
N ALA A 258 -0.69 -25.88 16.46
CA ALA A 258 -1.10 -25.08 15.29
C ALA A 258 0.04 -24.89 14.26
N GLU A 259 -0.28 -25.03 12.97
CA GLU A 259 0.60 -24.63 11.88
C GLU A 259 -0.03 -23.41 11.21
N LEU A 260 0.79 -22.41 10.95
CA LEU A 260 0.37 -21.15 10.36
C LEU A 260 1.13 -20.95 9.06
N SER A 261 0.41 -20.79 7.96
CA SER A 261 0.98 -20.38 6.67
C SER A 261 0.73 -18.89 6.48
N ILE A 262 1.78 -18.13 6.19
CA ILE A 262 1.73 -16.69 5.97
C ILE A 262 2.24 -16.40 4.56
N SER A 263 1.41 -15.77 3.73
CA SER A 263 1.76 -15.28 2.39
C SER A 263 1.83 -13.76 2.38
N CYS A 264 2.67 -13.19 1.52
CA CYS A 264 2.89 -11.76 1.42
C CYS A 264 2.50 -11.28 0.02
N HIS A 265 1.69 -10.24 -0.03
CA HIS A 265 1.18 -9.65 -1.26
C HIS A 265 1.48 -8.16 -1.24
N ARG A 266 1.95 -7.61 -2.37
CA ARG A 266 2.14 -6.17 -2.54
C ARG A 266 0.99 -5.62 -3.37
N SER A 267 0.44 -4.48 -2.96
CA SER A 267 -0.59 -3.80 -3.77
C SER A 267 0.01 -3.32 -5.08
N SER A 268 -0.70 -3.54 -6.19
CA SER A 268 -0.34 -3.00 -7.50
C SER A 268 -0.57 -1.48 -7.58
N GLU A 269 -1.48 -0.94 -6.76
CA GLU A 269 -1.83 0.49 -6.74
C GLU A 269 -1.03 1.28 -5.68
N HIS A 270 -0.52 0.58 -4.65
CA HIS A 270 0.22 1.20 -3.54
C HIS A 270 1.51 0.43 -3.25
N ALA A 271 2.60 0.79 -3.95
CA ALA A 271 3.89 0.09 -3.87
C ALA A 271 4.51 0.07 -2.46
N SER A 272 4.13 1.00 -1.58
CA SER A 272 4.58 1.12 -0.19
C SER A 272 3.76 0.31 0.82
N GLN A 273 2.70 -0.36 0.38
CA GLN A 273 1.82 -1.18 1.23
C GLN A 273 1.98 -2.67 0.94
N LEU A 274 1.97 -3.47 2.01
CA LEU A 274 2.00 -4.92 1.96
C LEU A 274 0.87 -5.52 2.78
N MET A 275 0.35 -6.64 2.29
CA MET A 275 -0.65 -7.44 2.98
C MET A 275 -0.05 -8.81 3.29
N LEU A 276 -0.09 -9.21 4.56
CA LEU A 276 0.14 -10.58 4.96
C LEU A 276 -1.20 -11.30 5.11
N CYS A 277 -1.32 -12.47 4.48
CA CYS A 277 -2.45 -13.36 4.62
C CYS A 277 -2.02 -14.60 5.39
N LEU A 278 -2.60 -14.74 6.59
CA LEU A 278 -2.37 -15.79 7.56
C LEU A 278 -3.49 -16.81 7.44
N ARG A 279 -3.14 -18.06 7.23
CA ARG A 279 -4.08 -19.18 7.22
C ARG A 279 -3.60 -20.20 8.21
N GLN A 280 -4.51 -20.67 9.06
CA GLN A 280 -4.24 -21.88 9.82
C GLN A 280 -4.06 -23.01 8.81
N ALA A 281 -2.83 -23.49 8.66
CA ALA A 281 -2.64 -24.79 8.09
C ALA A 281 -3.18 -25.75 9.14
N LYS A 282 -4.16 -26.58 8.77
CA LYS A 282 -4.53 -27.69 9.65
C LYS A 282 -3.21 -28.39 10.00
N LEU A 283 -2.90 -28.51 11.31
CA LEU A 283 -1.89 -29.48 11.72
C LEU A 283 -2.30 -30.74 11.02
N ALA A 284 -1.41 -31.30 10.22
CA ALA A 284 -1.61 -32.64 9.72
C ALA A 284 -1.70 -33.57 10.94
N ALA A 285 -2.91 -33.75 11.48
CA ALA A 285 -3.41 -35.10 11.54
C ALA A 285 -3.48 -35.53 10.07
N THR A 286 -2.34 -36.07 9.60
CA THR A 286 -2.17 -36.94 8.43
C THR A 286 -3.00 -36.59 7.21
N GLU A 287 -2.37 -35.97 6.20
CA GLU A 287 -2.81 -35.99 4.80
C GLU A 287 -4.20 -35.35 4.57
N LEU A 288 -4.40 -34.57 3.51
CA LEU A 288 -5.75 -34.55 2.96
C LEU A 288 -5.95 -36.00 2.54
N ASP A 289 -6.85 -36.75 3.18
CA ASP A 289 -7.26 -38.06 2.69
C ASP A 289 -7.45 -37.87 1.19
N GLU A 290 -6.67 -38.58 0.38
CA GLU A 290 -6.66 -38.35 -1.07
C GLU A 290 -8.09 -38.41 -1.61
N ALA A 291 -8.95 -39.22 -0.96
CA ALA A 291 -10.37 -39.30 -1.20
C ALA A 291 -11.12 -37.95 -1.04
N ASP A 292 -10.79 -37.12 -0.04
CA ASP A 292 -11.36 -35.78 0.13
C ASP A 292 -10.91 -34.82 -0.97
N ALA A 293 -9.62 -34.86 -1.35
CA ALA A 293 -9.12 -34.04 -2.45
C ALA A 293 -9.77 -34.42 -3.79
N TYR A 294 -9.94 -35.73 -4.03
CA TYR A 294 -10.65 -36.24 -5.20
C TYR A 294 -12.11 -35.80 -5.22
N ARG A 295 -12.80 -35.88 -4.08
CA ARG A 295 -14.19 -35.43 -3.92
C ARG A 295 -14.34 -33.94 -4.20
N ALA A 296 -13.44 -33.11 -3.65
CA ALA A 296 -13.46 -31.67 -3.85
C ALA A 296 -13.28 -31.27 -5.33
N ILE A 297 -12.33 -31.90 -6.03
CA ILE A 297 -12.10 -31.64 -7.46
C ILE A 297 -13.28 -32.12 -8.30
N ALA A 298 -13.85 -33.30 -7.99
CA ALA A 298 -15.02 -33.82 -8.70
C ALA A 298 -16.27 -32.97 -8.48
N ALA A 299 -16.40 -32.31 -7.33
CA ALA A 299 -17.52 -31.41 -7.04
C ALA A 299 -17.37 -30.05 -7.75
N ALA A 300 -16.13 -29.55 -7.86
CA ALA A 300 -15.82 -28.25 -8.45
C ALA A 300 -15.88 -28.23 -9.99
N TYR A 301 -15.56 -29.34 -10.63
CA TYR A 301 -15.42 -29.43 -12.08
C TYR A 301 -16.28 -30.56 -12.66
N PRO A 302 -16.64 -30.52 -13.96
CA PRO A 302 -17.40 -31.59 -14.63
C PRO A 302 -16.54 -32.84 -14.90
N LEU A 303 -15.75 -33.27 -13.91
CA LEU A 303 -14.84 -34.40 -13.97
C LEU A 303 -15.47 -35.64 -13.35
N THR A 304 -15.20 -36.80 -13.95
CA THR A 304 -15.48 -38.08 -13.32
C THR A 304 -14.57 -38.30 -12.12
N ALA A 305 -14.94 -39.17 -11.19
CA ALA A 305 -14.09 -39.52 -10.03
C ALA A 305 -12.66 -39.90 -10.44
N ARG A 306 -12.52 -40.62 -11.56
CA ARG A 306 -11.21 -41.02 -12.08
C ARG A 306 -10.41 -39.87 -12.69
N GLU A 307 -11.08 -38.95 -13.36
CA GLU A 307 -10.45 -37.74 -13.89
C GLU A 307 -10.01 -36.80 -12.76
N ALA A 308 -10.79 -36.68 -11.69
CA ALA A 308 -10.43 -35.90 -10.51
C ALA A 308 -9.16 -36.44 -9.82
N GLN A 309 -9.04 -37.77 -9.73
CA GLN A 309 -7.82 -38.43 -9.24
C GLN A 309 -6.59 -38.10 -10.08
N VAL A 310 -6.71 -38.21 -11.41
CA VAL A 310 -5.61 -37.86 -12.32
C VAL A 310 -5.26 -36.37 -12.20
N ALA A 311 -6.25 -35.49 -12.13
CA ALA A 311 -6.05 -34.05 -12.02
C ALA A 311 -5.36 -33.65 -10.71
N TRP A 312 -5.70 -34.29 -9.58
CA TRP A 312 -5.02 -34.09 -8.30
C TRP A 312 -3.52 -34.36 -8.42
N TRP A 313 -3.14 -35.54 -8.93
CA TRP A 313 -1.73 -35.90 -9.07
C TRP A 313 -1.01 -35.03 -10.10
N ILE A 314 -1.74 -34.48 -11.07
CA ILE A 314 -1.19 -33.46 -11.96
C ILE A 314 -0.77 -32.21 -11.18
N CYS A 315 -1.64 -31.73 -10.28
CA CYS A 315 -1.37 -30.58 -9.42
C CYS A 315 -0.22 -30.84 -8.43
N GLN A 316 -0.04 -32.09 -8.00
CA GLN A 316 1.10 -32.53 -7.19
C GLN A 316 2.41 -32.70 -8.02
N GLY A 317 2.39 -32.36 -9.31
CA GLY A 317 3.58 -32.39 -10.16
C GLY A 317 3.99 -33.76 -10.71
N LYS A 318 3.16 -34.81 -10.56
CA LYS A 318 3.50 -36.18 -10.98
C LYS A 318 3.38 -36.39 -12.49
N ASN A 319 4.41 -36.94 -13.15
CA ASN A 319 4.34 -37.22 -14.58
C ASN A 319 3.37 -38.41 -14.89
N ASN A 320 3.02 -38.63 -16.16
CA ASN A 320 2.04 -39.67 -16.53
C ASN A 320 2.46 -41.10 -16.10
N PRO A 321 3.73 -41.52 -16.22
CA PRO A 321 4.21 -42.78 -15.64
C PRO A 321 4.02 -42.90 -14.12
N ASP A 322 4.31 -41.84 -13.37
CA ASP A 322 4.15 -41.83 -11.92
C ASP A 322 2.67 -41.92 -11.53
N ILE A 323 1.81 -41.15 -12.20
CA ILE A 323 0.35 -41.20 -11.99
C ILE A 323 -0.20 -42.60 -12.30
N ALA A 324 0.30 -43.22 -13.38
CA ALA A 324 -0.08 -44.57 -13.76
C ALA A 324 0.25 -45.59 -12.67
N THR A 325 1.46 -45.50 -12.10
CA THR A 325 1.90 -46.32 -10.98
C THR A 325 1.02 -46.10 -9.74
N ILE A 326 0.80 -44.84 -9.37
CA ILE A 326 0.00 -44.48 -8.17
C ILE A 326 -1.44 -44.98 -8.30
N LEU A 327 -2.04 -44.82 -9.47
CA LEU A 327 -3.44 -45.14 -9.70
C LEU A 327 -3.68 -46.58 -10.18
N GLY A 328 -2.64 -47.37 -10.41
CA GLY A 328 -2.76 -48.75 -10.90
C GLY A 328 -3.33 -48.86 -12.33
N ILE A 329 -2.99 -47.92 -13.22
CA ILE A 329 -3.44 -47.92 -14.63
C ILE A 329 -2.26 -47.74 -15.59
N ARG A 330 -2.48 -48.00 -16.89
CA ARG A 330 -1.43 -47.80 -17.91
C ARG A 330 -1.18 -46.30 -18.17
N PRO A 331 0.07 -45.86 -18.43
CA PRO A 331 0.38 -44.46 -18.78
C PRO A 331 -0.43 -43.90 -19.96
N ALA A 332 -0.73 -44.74 -20.96
CA ALA A 332 -1.60 -44.37 -22.08
C ALA A 332 -3.04 -44.01 -21.63
N THR A 333 -3.53 -44.63 -20.55
CA THR A 333 -4.83 -44.34 -19.96
C THR A 333 -4.82 -43.00 -19.23
N VAL A 334 -3.74 -42.70 -18.50
CA VAL A 334 -3.53 -41.39 -17.87
C VAL A 334 -3.53 -40.29 -18.95
N LYS A 335 -2.81 -40.50 -20.07
CA LYS A 335 -2.79 -39.56 -21.19
C LYS A 335 -4.20 -39.26 -21.71
N LYS A 336 -5.02 -40.29 -21.92
CA LYS A 336 -6.42 -40.16 -22.37
C LYS A 336 -7.31 -39.43 -21.35
N HIS A 337 -7.09 -39.63 -20.05
CA HIS A 337 -7.76 -38.85 -19.02
C HIS A 337 -7.33 -37.38 -19.08
N THR A 338 -6.04 -37.09 -19.18
CA THR A 338 -5.51 -35.72 -19.28
C THR A 338 -6.10 -34.96 -20.48
N GLU A 339 -6.17 -35.59 -21.66
CA GLU A 339 -6.78 -35.00 -22.86
C GLU A 339 -8.26 -34.63 -22.64
N ARG A 340 -9.02 -35.52 -21.99
CA ARG A 340 -10.43 -35.25 -21.64
C ARG A 340 -10.58 -34.16 -20.60
N ILE A 341 -9.70 -34.12 -19.61
CA ILE A 341 -9.71 -33.09 -18.58
C ILE A 341 -9.42 -31.72 -19.22
N TYR A 342 -8.42 -31.63 -20.11
CA TYR A 342 -8.12 -30.40 -20.86
C TYR A 342 -9.32 -29.91 -21.66
N PHE A 343 -9.97 -30.82 -22.39
CA PHE A 343 -11.18 -30.51 -23.14
C PHE A 343 -12.32 -30.00 -22.22
N LYS A 344 -12.57 -30.68 -21.10
CA LYS A 344 -13.64 -30.32 -20.16
C LYS A 344 -13.42 -29.01 -19.41
N LEU A 345 -12.17 -28.66 -19.13
CA LEU A 345 -11.79 -27.45 -18.40
C LEU A 345 -11.43 -26.28 -19.32
N GLY A 346 -11.40 -26.50 -20.65
CA GLY A 346 -10.99 -25.47 -21.61
C GLY A 346 -9.53 -25.02 -21.45
N VAL A 347 -8.65 -25.90 -20.95
CA VAL A 347 -7.24 -25.59 -20.71
C VAL A 347 -6.34 -26.30 -21.70
N GLU A 348 -5.31 -25.62 -22.19
CA GLU A 348 -4.46 -26.14 -23.27
C GLU A 348 -3.30 -27.00 -22.79
N ASN A 349 -2.88 -26.83 -21.53
CA ASN A 349 -1.69 -27.47 -21.02
C ASN A 349 -1.76 -27.76 -19.51
N ARG A 350 -0.78 -28.55 -19.07
CA ARG A 350 -0.66 -29.09 -17.71
C ARG A 350 -0.51 -28.00 -16.65
N THR A 351 0.21 -26.93 -16.98
CA THR A 351 0.46 -25.80 -16.08
C THR A 351 -0.83 -25.01 -15.88
N SER A 352 -1.56 -24.74 -16.97
CA SER A 352 -2.87 -24.08 -16.92
C SER A 352 -3.89 -24.90 -16.12
N LEU A 353 -3.88 -26.23 -16.28
CA LEU A 353 -4.71 -27.12 -15.47
C LEU A 353 -4.38 -27.00 -13.97
N ALA A 354 -3.10 -27.13 -13.60
CA ALA A 354 -2.68 -27.08 -12.20
C ALA A 354 -3.02 -25.72 -11.57
N SER A 355 -2.78 -24.62 -12.30
CA SER A 355 -3.15 -23.27 -11.87
C SER A 355 -4.65 -23.14 -11.59
N THR A 356 -5.48 -23.64 -12.51
CA THR A 356 -6.95 -23.57 -12.40
C THR A 356 -7.47 -24.31 -11.18
N ILE A 357 -7.00 -25.54 -10.96
CA ILE A 357 -7.46 -26.39 -9.86
C ILE A 357 -6.92 -25.91 -8.51
N LEU A 358 -5.65 -25.51 -8.43
CA LEU A 358 -5.06 -24.99 -7.19
C LEU A 358 -5.70 -23.67 -6.77
N ALA A 359 -6.00 -22.78 -7.73
CA ALA A 359 -6.73 -21.54 -7.43
C ALA A 359 -8.11 -21.81 -6.81
N HIS A 360 -8.82 -22.87 -7.25
CA HIS A 360 -10.11 -23.26 -6.70
C HIS A 360 -10.01 -23.94 -5.32
N LEU A 361 -9.03 -24.83 -5.15
CA LEU A 361 -8.74 -25.44 -3.84
C LEU A 361 -8.29 -24.40 -2.79
N ASP A 362 -7.67 -23.30 -3.23
CA ASP A 362 -7.28 -22.17 -2.39
C ASP A 362 -8.43 -21.19 -2.09
N THR A 363 -9.50 -21.18 -2.90
CA THR A 363 -10.64 -20.26 -2.77
C THR A 363 -11.91 -20.87 -2.18
N GLY A 364 -11.97 -22.20 -1.99
CA GLY A 364 -13.18 -22.88 -1.48
C GLY A 364 -14.27 -22.99 -2.56
N PRO A 365 -15.24 -23.91 -2.41
CA PRO A 365 -16.22 -24.18 -3.46
C PRO A 365 -17.10 -22.96 -3.75
N GLN A 366 -16.94 -22.38 -4.94
CA GLN A 366 -17.86 -21.38 -5.48
C GLN A 366 -19.18 -22.08 -5.88
N PRO A 367 -20.36 -21.51 -5.55
CA PRO A 367 -21.62 -22.05 -6.02
C PRO A 367 -21.66 -22.01 -7.55
N ARG A 368 -22.07 -23.13 -8.17
CA ARG A 368 -22.30 -23.25 -9.62
C ARG A 368 -23.26 -22.16 -10.07
N THR A 369 -22.75 -21.13 -10.75
CA THR A 369 -23.56 -20.38 -11.72
C THR A 369 -23.88 -21.34 -12.85
N ALA A 370 -25.13 -21.79 -12.90
CA ALA A 370 -25.68 -22.41 -14.09
C ALA A 370 -25.41 -21.46 -15.27
N LEU A 371 -24.69 -21.98 -16.27
CA LEU A 371 -24.73 -21.40 -17.60
C LEU A 371 -26.15 -21.66 -18.11
N ASP A 372 -26.91 -20.58 -18.28
CA ASP A 372 -28.17 -20.59 -19.01
C ASP A 372 -27.93 -21.10 -20.45
N ASP A 373 -28.92 -21.85 -20.91
CA ASP A 373 -29.05 -22.54 -22.20
C ASP A 373 -28.91 -21.62 -23.45
#